data_AF-A0A4Y7RSM0-F1
#
_entry.id   AF-A0A4Y7RSM0-F1
#
_cell.length_a   1.000
_cell.length_b   1.000
_cell.length_c   1.000
_cell.angle_alpha   90.00
_cell.angle_beta   90.00
_cell.angle_gamma   90.00
#
_symmetry.space_group_name_H-M   'P 1'
#
loop_
_entity.id
_entity.type
_entity.pdbx_description
1 polymer ?
#
loop_
_entity_poly.entity_id
_entity_poly.type
_entity_poly.pdbx_seq_one_letter_code
_entity_poly.pdbx_strand_id
1 'polypeptide(L)'
;EEPKATRCGNARIHGMSHVTRASIAYVATQVRFALSSATIFSRTDMEMDSETFYISVLEVLEDPEEQDEVKELLTWWNQYVVLL
;
A
#
# COMPACT_ATOMS: atom_id res chain seq x y z
N GLU A 1 0.48 -25.39 -15.79
CA GLU A 1 -0.87 -24.81 -15.55
C GLU A 1 -0.67 -23.57 -14.70
N GLU A 2 -1.20 -22.41 -15.15
CA GLU A 2 -1.19 -21.22 -14.31
C GLU A 2 -2.20 -21.39 -13.16
N PRO A 3 -1.82 -21.10 -11.91
CA PRO A 3 -2.73 -21.22 -10.78
C PRO A 3 -3.87 -20.22 -10.94
N LYS A 4 -5.07 -20.74 -11.21
CA LYS A 4 -6.30 -19.95 -11.32
C LYS A 4 -6.68 -19.47 -9.93
N ALA A 5 -6.60 -18.16 -9.68
CA ALA A 5 -6.97 -17.60 -8.40
C ALA A 5 -8.44 -17.93 -8.05
N THR A 6 -8.65 -18.65 -6.95
CA THR A 6 -9.99 -19.04 -6.45
C THR A 6 -10.62 -17.98 -5.56
N ARG A 7 -9.89 -16.92 -5.23
CA ARG A 7 -10.34 -15.81 -4.40
C ARG A 7 -10.34 -14.51 -5.21
N CYS A 8 -11.34 -13.67 -4.95
CA CYS A 8 -11.34 -12.29 -5.44
C CYS A 8 -10.06 -11.57 -4.99
N GLY A 9 -9.52 -10.66 -5.81
CA GLY A 9 -8.43 -9.78 -5.39
C GLY A 9 -8.83 -8.97 -4.15
N ASN A 10 -7.87 -8.60 -3.30
CA ASN A 10 -8.16 -7.88 -2.05
C ASN A 10 -8.95 -6.58 -2.29
N ALA A 11 -8.69 -5.87 -3.39
CA ALA A 11 -9.47 -4.70 -3.80
C ALA A 11 -10.97 -5.01 -3.92
N ARG A 12 -11.32 -6.08 -4.65
CA ARG A 12 -12.71 -6.51 -4.82
C ARG A 12 -13.34 -7.03 -3.52
N ILE A 13 -12.58 -7.76 -2.68
CA ILE A 13 -13.07 -8.23 -1.37
C ILE A 13 -13.47 -7.05 -0.48
N HIS A 14 -12.70 -5.98 -0.51
CA HIS A 14 -12.92 -4.79 0.31
C HIS A 14 -13.78 -3.72 -0.40
N GLY A 15 -14.34 -4.03 -1.58
CA GLY A 15 -15.17 -3.08 -2.34
C GLY A 15 -14.41 -1.81 -2.76
N MET A 16 -13.09 -1.91 -2.90
CA MET A 16 -12.25 -0.77 -3.29
C MET A 16 -12.52 -0.42 -4.75
N SER A 17 -13.14 0.73 -4.96
CA SER A 17 -13.32 1.34 -6.28
C SER A 17 -12.18 2.29 -6.65
N HIS A 18 -11.35 2.69 -5.68
CA HIS A 18 -10.21 3.56 -5.89
C HIS A 18 -9.10 3.21 -4.88
N VAL A 19 -7.86 3.35 -5.31
CA VAL A 19 -6.67 3.33 -4.44
C VAL A 19 -6.66 4.60 -3.61
N THR A 20 -6.33 4.47 -2.33
CA THR A 20 -6.21 5.57 -1.36
C THR A 20 -4.75 5.78 -0.97
N ARG A 21 -4.41 6.98 -0.47
CA ARG A 21 -3.09 7.27 0.11
C ARG A 21 -2.71 6.25 1.18
N ALA A 22 -3.65 5.95 2.08
CA ALA A 22 -3.51 4.91 3.10
C ALA A 22 -3.19 3.52 2.52
N SER A 23 -3.85 3.12 1.43
CA SER A 23 -3.54 1.83 0.79
C SER A 23 -2.15 1.79 0.16
N ILE A 24 -1.66 2.92 -0.39
CA ILE A 24 -0.29 3.02 -0.92
C ILE A 24 0.72 2.94 0.23
N ALA A 25 0.52 3.68 1.32
CA ALA A 25 1.38 3.61 2.50
C ALA A 25 1.42 2.20 3.10
N TYR A 26 0.28 1.50 3.11
CA TYR A 26 0.22 0.11 3.56
C TYR A 26 1.02 -0.81 2.63
N VAL A 27 0.87 -0.71 1.31
CA VAL A 27 1.66 -1.49 0.35
C VAL A 27 3.16 -1.22 0.52
N ALA A 28 3.58 0.03 0.69
CA ALA A 28 4.98 0.36 0.95
C ALA A 28 5.50 -0.32 2.22
N THR A 29 4.69 -0.36 3.27
CA THR A 29 5.01 -1.04 4.55
C THR A 29 5.17 -2.55 4.34
N GLN A 30 4.28 -3.18 3.57
CA GLN A 30 4.36 -4.59 3.22
C GLN A 30 5.62 -4.92 2.39
N VAL A 31 5.97 -4.05 1.43
CA VAL A 31 7.19 -4.20 0.60
C VAL A 31 8.44 -4.07 1.47
N ARG A 32 8.50 -3.08 2.37
CA ARG A 32 9.62 -2.94 3.31
C ARG A 32 9.82 -4.20 4.15
N PHE A 33 8.73 -4.77 4.66
CA PHE A 33 8.78 -6.05 5.38
C PHE A 33 9.35 -7.17 4.52
N ALA A 34 8.82 -7.35 3.31
CA ALA A 34 9.26 -8.40 2.39
C ALA A 34 10.74 -8.28 1.99
N LEU A 35 11.30 -7.08 2.04
CA LEU A 35 12.71 -6.80 1.75
C LEU A 35 13.62 -6.88 2.99
N SER A 36 13.07 -7.11 4.17
CA SER A 36 13.86 -7.18 5.41
C SER A 36 14.22 -8.61 5.82
N SER A 37 15.10 -8.72 6.81
CA SER A 37 15.40 -10.00 7.48
C SER A 37 14.34 -10.39 8.51
N ALA A 38 13.32 -9.55 8.76
CA ALA A 38 12.28 -9.84 9.73
C ALA A 38 11.43 -11.03 9.26
N THR A 39 11.15 -11.95 10.18
CA THR A 39 10.40 -13.18 9.88
C THR A 39 8.92 -13.08 10.21
N ILE A 40 8.53 -12.05 10.98
CA ILE A 40 7.16 -11.82 11.43
C ILE A 40 6.76 -10.40 11.05
N PHE A 41 5.62 -10.27 10.38
CA PHE A 41 4.98 -8.97 10.17
C PHE A 41 4.13 -8.65 11.38
N SER A 42 4.65 -7.81 12.28
CA SER A 42 3.97 -7.38 13.49
C SER A 42 3.86 -5.86 13.52
N ARG A 43 2.72 -5.34 14.01
CA ARG A 43 2.52 -3.90 14.21
C ARG A 43 3.43 -3.34 15.30
N THR A 44 3.89 -4.18 16.23
CA THR A 44 4.62 -3.79 17.44
C THR A 44 6.05 -4.31 17.50
N ASP A 45 6.56 -4.97 16.45
CA ASP A 45 7.95 -5.45 16.48
C ASP A 45 8.93 -4.27 16.39
N MET A 46 9.71 -4.10 17.47
CA MET A 46 10.74 -3.07 17.61
C MET A 46 11.81 -3.11 16.50
N GLU A 47 11.99 -4.23 15.79
CA GLU A 47 12.96 -4.33 14.69
C GLU A 47 12.54 -3.58 13.43
N MET A 48 11.24 -3.44 13.21
CA MET A 48 10.68 -2.75 12.06
C MET A 48 9.49 -1.94 12.55
N ASP A 49 9.77 -0.73 13.05
CA ASP A 49 8.76 0.25 13.43
C ASP A 49 7.84 0.58 12.23
N SER A 50 6.88 -0.29 12.00
CA SER A 50 6.05 -0.37 10.80
C SER A 50 4.94 0.66 10.86
N GLU A 51 4.48 0.98 12.07
CA GLU A 51 3.56 2.08 12.32
C GLU A 51 4.22 3.43 12.01
N THR A 52 5.41 3.72 12.54
CA THR A 52 6.10 4.97 12.20
C THR A 52 6.41 5.06 10.72
N PHE A 53 6.90 3.98 10.09
CA PHE A 53 7.15 3.99 8.64
C PHE A 53 5.88 4.27 7.84
N TYR A 54 4.76 3.62 8.20
CA TYR A 54 3.47 3.88 7.58
C TYR A 54 3.04 5.33 7.73
N ILE A 55 3.14 5.89 8.95
CA ILE A 55 2.77 7.28 9.23
C ILE A 55 3.64 8.23 8.43
N SER A 56 4.96 8.05 8.40
CA SER A 56 5.86 8.92 7.64
C SER A 56 5.59 8.88 6.13
N VAL A 57 5.25 7.73 5.56
CA VAL A 57 4.83 7.66 4.15
C VAL A 57 3.51 8.39 3.96
N LEU A 58 2.56 8.24 4.88
CA LEU A 58 1.27 8.92 4.79
C LEU A 58 1.43 10.45 4.88
N GLU A 59 2.31 10.94 5.76
CA GLU A 59 2.63 12.36 5.89
C GLU A 59 3.12 12.95 4.55
N VAL A 60 4.03 12.25 3.85
CA VAL A 60 4.48 12.66 2.51
C VAL A 60 3.33 12.67 1.50
N LEU A 61 2.46 11.66 1.55
CA LEU A 61 1.29 11.59 0.64
C LEU A 61 0.21 12.64 0.96
N GLU A 62 0.24 13.25 2.14
CA GLU A 62 -0.70 14.27 2.58
C GLU A 62 -0.10 15.69 2.54
N ASP A 63 1.20 15.80 2.28
CA ASP A 63 1.92 17.06 2.18
C ASP A 63 1.28 17.97 1.11
N PRO A 64 0.85 19.20 1.48
CA PRO A 64 0.35 20.18 0.53
C PRO A 64 1.30 20.49 -0.63
N GLU A 65 2.61 20.40 -0.41
CA GLU A 65 3.63 20.71 -1.43
C GLU A 65 3.76 19.60 -2.48
N GLU A 66 3.33 18.37 -2.17
CA GLU A 66 3.45 17.19 -3.03
C GLU A 66 2.12 16.81 -3.72
N GLN A 67 1.06 17.63 -3.59
CA GLN A 67 -0.29 17.23 -4.01
C GLN A 67 -0.44 16.96 -5.51
N ASP A 68 0.32 17.66 -6.35
CA ASP A 68 0.25 17.47 -7.80
C ASP A 68 0.82 16.10 -8.18
N GLU A 69 1.98 15.74 -7.65
CA GLU A 69 2.64 14.44 -7.80
C GLU A 69 1.79 13.31 -7.21
N VAL A 70 1.23 13.51 -6.01
CA VAL A 70 0.36 12.53 -5.36
C VAL A 70 -0.92 12.30 -6.18
N LYS A 71 -1.47 13.34 -6.81
CA LYS A 71 -2.64 13.21 -7.68
C LYS A 71 -2.33 12.41 -8.94
N GLU A 72 -1.17 12.64 -9.56
CA GLU A 72 -0.71 11.84 -10.69
C GLU A 72 -0.49 10.38 -10.30
N LEU A 73 0.15 10.15 -9.14
CA LEU A 73 0.36 8.81 -8.56
C LEU A 73 -0.97 8.07 -8.35
N LEU A 74 -1.95 8.71 -7.70
CA LEU A 74 -3.27 8.11 -7.48
C LEU A 74 -3.99 7.82 -8.80
N THR A 75 -3.87 8.72 -9.78
CA THR A 75 -4.46 8.52 -11.12
C THR A 75 -3.85 7.29 -11.80
N TRP A 76 -2.53 7.17 -11.77
CA TRP A 76 -1.81 6.02 -12.32
C TRP A 76 -2.24 4.72 -11.64
N TRP A 77 -2.25 4.66 -10.31
CA TRP A 77 -2.65 3.46 -9.58
C TRP A 77 -4.10 3.03 -9.88
N ASN A 78 -5.01 3.99 -9.98
CA ASN A 78 -6.42 3.71 -10.28
C ASN A 78 -6.64 3.11 -11.68
N GLN A 79 -5.74 3.40 -12.64
CA GLN A 79 -5.82 2.79 -13.98
C GLN A 79 -5.50 1.29 -13.97
N TYR A 80 -4.59 0.83 -13.11
CA TYR A 80 -4.08 -0.54 -13.17
C TYR A 80 -4.61 -1.46 -12.07
N VAL A 81 -4.88 -0.94 -10.87
CA VAL A 81 -5.22 -1.80 -9.70
C VAL A 81 -6.71 -1.97 -9.48
N VAL A 82 -7.53 -1.00 -9.88
CA VAL A 82 -9.00 -1.09 -9.72
C VAL A 82 -9.65 -1.82 -10.90
N LEU A 83 -9.05 -1.78 -12.08
CA LEU A 83 -9.61 -2.38 -13.31
C LEU A 83 -9.35 -3.90 -13.46
N LEU A 84 -8.72 -4.55 -12.47
CA LEU A 84 -8.44 -6.00 -12.44
C LEU A 84 -9.31 -6.74 -11.39
#